data_AF-Q9LBG7-F1
#
_entry.id   AF-Q9LBG7-F1
#
_cell.length_a   1.000
_cell.length_b   1.000
_cell.length_c   1.000
_cell.angle_alpha   90.00
_cell.angle_beta   90.00
_cell.angle_gamma   90.00
#
_symmetry.space_group_name_H-M   'P 1'
#
loop_
_entity.id
_entity.type
_entity.pdbx_description
1 polymer ?
#
loop_
_entity_poly.entity_id
_entity_poly.type
_entity_poly.pdbx_seq_one_letter_code
_entity_poly.pdbx_strand_id
1 'polypeptide(L)'
;EPFADACYQFWLGGDFVKNDEPQGNQVFAPFRQTITAVADAMARAQDATGAAKLYSANITADDPFEMIAPRECILDTFGCNAAQVNFLVDGYAGGPAAITTARRQFPGH
;
A
#
# COMPACT_ATOMS: atom_id res chain seq x y z
N GLU A 1 13.69 2.75 -4.15
CA GLU A 1 13.80 4.20 -4.43
C GLU A 1 12.98 4.63 -5.65
N PRO A 2 13.15 4.09 -6.88
CA PRO A 2 12.48 4.65 -8.07
C PRO A 2 10.94 4.67 -8.00
N PHE A 3 10.34 3.65 -7.39
CA PHE A 3 8.88 3.59 -7.22
C PHE A 3 8.36 4.71 -6.31
N ALA A 4 9.03 4.98 -5.18
CA ALA A 4 8.63 6.01 -4.24
C ALA A 4 8.78 7.42 -4.85
N ASP A 5 9.81 7.64 -5.66
CA ASP A 5 9.99 8.90 -6.39
C ASP A 5 8.86 9.13 -7.38
N ALA A 6 8.45 8.09 -8.13
CA ALA A 6 7.29 8.18 -9.02
C ALA A 6 6.00 8.50 -8.26
N CYS A 7 5.79 7.89 -7.08
CA CYS A 7 4.64 8.19 -6.22
C CYS A 7 4.66 9.66 -5.78
N TYR A 8 5.80 10.15 -5.29
CA TYR A 8 5.97 11.55 -4.88
C TYR A 8 5.65 12.52 -6.03
N GLN A 9 6.25 12.30 -7.21
CA GLN A 9 6.02 13.16 -8.37
C GLN A 9 4.55 13.17 -8.79
N PHE A 10 3.88 12.02 -8.77
CA PHE A 10 2.44 11.95 -9.04
C PHE A 10 1.64 12.75 -8.00
N TRP A 11 1.92 12.56 -6.71
CA TRP A 11 1.19 13.21 -5.62
C TRP A 11 1.35 14.73 -5.55
N LEU A 12 2.35 15.32 -6.23
CA LEU A 12 2.44 16.78 -6.38
C LEU A 12 1.23 17.38 -7.13
N GLY A 13 0.57 16.59 -7.98
CA GLY A 13 -0.63 17.02 -8.73
C GLY A 13 -1.84 16.09 -8.60
N GLY A 14 -1.65 14.86 -8.14
CA GLY A 14 -2.71 13.86 -7.95
C GLY A 14 -2.91 13.47 -6.49
N ASP A 15 -3.94 12.64 -6.25
CA ASP A 15 -4.37 12.30 -4.89
C ASP A 15 -4.11 10.83 -4.54
N PHE A 16 -4.26 9.91 -5.49
CA PHE A 16 -4.31 8.48 -5.23
C PHE A 16 -3.30 7.69 -6.06
N VAL A 17 -2.48 6.88 -5.39
CA VAL A 17 -1.58 5.91 -6.02
C VAL A 17 -1.96 4.51 -5.53
N LYS A 18 -1.87 3.52 -6.42
CA LYS A 18 -2.00 2.10 -6.09
C LYS A 18 -0.74 1.35 -6.51
N ASN A 19 -0.45 0.24 -5.85
CA ASN A 19 0.38 -0.78 -6.48
C ASN A 19 -0.26 -1.27 -7.77
N ASP A 20 0.54 -1.59 -8.78
CA ASP A 20 0.08 -2.44 -9.87
C ASP A 20 -0.13 -3.88 -9.38
N GLU A 21 -0.98 -4.66 -10.03
CA GLU A 21 -1.42 -5.99 -9.54
C GLU A 21 -0.28 -6.96 -9.19
N PRO A 22 0.84 -7.03 -9.95
CA PRO A 22 1.91 -7.95 -9.59
C PRO A 22 2.88 -7.39 -8.53
N GLN A 23 2.80 -6.11 -8.15
CA GLN A 23 3.77 -5.50 -7.24
C GLN A 23 3.53 -5.96 -5.80
N GLY A 24 4.56 -6.53 -5.16
CA GLY A 24 4.48 -7.04 -3.80
C GLY A 24 5.87 -7.16 -3.18
N ASN A 25 6.37 -8.39 -3.04
CA ASN A 25 7.65 -8.68 -2.38
C ASN A 25 8.71 -9.27 -3.33
N GLN A 26 8.88 -8.68 -4.51
CA GLN A 26 9.91 -9.11 -5.45
C GLN A 26 11.32 -8.88 -4.89
N VAL A 27 12.27 -9.76 -5.22
CA VAL A 27 13.65 -9.71 -4.71
C VAL A 27 14.39 -8.39 -5.01
N PHE A 28 14.00 -7.69 -6.08
CA PHE A 28 14.55 -6.41 -6.49
C PHE A 28 13.81 -5.19 -5.89
N ALA A 29 12.68 -5.41 -5.24
CA ALA A 29 11.88 -4.38 -4.57
C ALA A 29 11.24 -4.95 -3.29
N PRO A 30 12.05 -5.25 -2.24
CA PRO A 30 11.54 -5.89 -1.03
C PRO A 30 10.40 -5.09 -0.39
N PHE A 31 9.33 -5.78 -0.01
CA PHE A 31 8.07 -5.15 0.38
C PHE A 31 8.23 -4.10 1.48
N ARG A 32 8.89 -4.46 2.59
CA ARG A 32 9.09 -3.54 3.73
C ARG A 32 9.88 -2.29 3.31
N GLN A 33 10.91 -2.44 2.50
CA GLN A 33 11.72 -1.30 2.03
C GLN A 33 10.90 -0.39 1.11
N THR A 34 10.09 -0.99 0.21
CA THR A 34 9.20 -0.25 -0.69
C THR A 34 8.14 0.52 0.10
N ILE A 35 7.46 -0.11 1.05
CA ILE A 35 6.43 0.53 1.88
C ILE A 35 7.01 1.68 2.72
N THR A 36 8.18 1.50 3.33
CA THR A 36 8.85 2.59 4.06
C THR A 36 9.19 3.77 3.15
N ALA A 37 9.71 3.52 1.95
CA ALA A 37 10.02 4.58 1.00
C ALA A 37 8.75 5.30 0.50
N VAL A 38 7.65 4.58 0.30
CA VAL A 38 6.36 5.18 -0.13
C VAL A 38 5.75 6.04 0.98
N ALA A 39 5.83 5.61 2.24
CA ALA A 39 5.35 6.40 3.38
C ALA A 39 6.11 7.72 3.52
N ASP A 40 7.44 7.69 3.36
CA ASP A 40 8.27 8.91 3.30
C ASP A 40 7.87 9.82 2.13
N ALA A 41 7.70 9.25 0.94
CA ALA A 41 7.24 9.99 -0.25
C ALA A 41 5.88 10.65 -0.04
N MET A 42 4.93 9.96 0.59
CA MET A 42 3.62 10.50 0.93
C MET A 42 3.75 11.69 1.90
N ALA A 43 4.53 11.55 2.97
CA ALA A 43 4.75 12.63 3.94
C ALA A 43 5.32 13.88 3.25
N ARG A 44 6.38 13.71 2.44
CA ARG A 44 6.98 14.82 1.68
C ARG A 44 5.99 15.46 0.70
N ALA A 45 5.14 14.67 0.05
CA ALA A 45 4.13 15.22 -0.86
C ALA A 45 3.07 16.03 -0.11
N GLN A 46 2.58 15.53 1.04
CA GLN A 46 1.64 16.27 1.88
C GLN A 46 2.24 17.57 2.40
N ASP A 47 3.51 17.58 2.82
CA ASP A 47 4.23 18.79 3.25
C ASP A 47 4.34 19.80 2.11
N ALA A 48 4.64 19.34 0.90
CA ALA A 48 4.80 20.20 -0.28
C ALA A 48 3.47 20.81 -0.77
N THR A 49 2.37 20.07 -0.69
CA THR A 49 1.09 20.49 -1.26
C THR A 49 0.06 20.97 -0.23
N GLY A 50 0.26 20.67 1.06
CA GLY A 50 -0.72 20.92 2.12
C GLY A 50 -2.02 20.11 1.96
N ALA A 51 -2.01 19.04 1.15
CA ALA A 51 -3.19 18.26 0.81
C ALA A 51 -2.99 16.79 1.16
N ALA A 52 -4.05 16.14 1.64
CA ALA A 52 -4.03 14.71 1.95
C ALA A 52 -3.78 13.87 0.69
N LYS A 53 -3.06 12.75 0.85
CA LYS A 53 -2.76 11.81 -0.24
C LYS A 53 -3.19 10.41 0.17
N LEU A 54 -3.48 9.55 -0.80
CA LEU A 54 -4.01 8.21 -0.59
C LEU A 54 -3.13 7.17 -1.27
N TYR A 55 -3.00 6.01 -0.63
CA TYR A 55 -2.27 4.87 -1.17
C TYR A 55 -3.07 3.58 -1.06
N SER A 56 -3.01 2.74 -2.10
CA SER A 56 -3.59 1.39 -2.06
C SER A 56 -2.50 0.34 -2.21
N ALA A 57 -2.16 -0.29 -1.08
CA ALA A 57 -1.08 -1.24 -0.96
C ALA A 57 -1.57 -2.66 -1.31
N ASN A 58 -0.86 -3.35 -2.20
CA ASN A 58 -1.21 -4.73 -2.56
C ASN A 58 -0.83 -5.69 -1.43
N ILE A 59 -1.82 -6.48 -0.98
CA ILE A 59 -1.65 -7.54 0.02
C ILE A 59 -2.03 -8.93 -0.53
N THR A 60 -2.17 -9.05 -1.85
CA THR A 60 -2.59 -10.31 -2.49
C THR A 60 -1.56 -11.40 -2.22
N ALA A 61 -2.03 -12.51 -1.64
CA ALA A 61 -1.25 -13.72 -1.42
C ALA A 61 -2.21 -14.93 -1.39
N ASP A 62 -1.69 -16.10 -1.73
CA ASP A 62 -2.45 -17.36 -1.67
C ASP A 62 -2.74 -17.74 -0.20
N ASP A 63 -1.77 -17.52 0.69
CA ASP A 63 -1.91 -17.78 2.11
C ASP A 63 -2.60 -16.59 2.81
N PRO A 64 -3.78 -16.79 3.45
CA PRO A 64 -4.44 -15.75 4.23
C PRO A 64 -3.55 -15.13 5.31
N PHE A 65 -2.61 -15.87 5.89
CA PHE A 65 -1.70 -15.34 6.90
C PHE A 65 -0.67 -14.38 6.29
N GLU A 66 -0.25 -14.61 5.05
CA GLU A 66 0.60 -13.69 4.29
C GLU A 66 -0.16 -12.45 3.79
N MET A 67 -1.50 -12.50 3.69
CA MET A 67 -2.31 -11.29 3.51
C MET A 67 -2.43 -10.46 4.79
N ILE A 68 -2.39 -11.12 5.95
CA ILE A 68 -2.59 -10.49 7.26
C ILE A 68 -1.29 -9.93 7.83
N ALA A 69 -0.18 -10.65 7.70
CA ALA A 69 1.12 -10.25 8.24
C ALA A 69 1.59 -8.85 7.78
N PRO A 70 1.39 -8.44 6.50
CA PRO A 70 1.79 -7.11 6.04
C PRO A 70 1.00 -5.97 6.68
N ARG A 71 -0.22 -6.21 7.19
CA ARG A 71 -1.08 -5.14 7.71
C ARG A 71 -0.39 -4.30 8.76
N GLU A 72 0.11 -4.92 9.83
CA GLU A 72 0.72 -4.19 10.94
C GLU A 72 1.94 -3.43 10.43
N CYS A 73 2.75 -4.07 9.58
CA CYS A 73 3.88 -3.41 8.93
C CYS A 73 3.45 -2.17 8.12
N ILE A 74 2.38 -2.25 7.32
CA ILE A 74 1.89 -1.10 6.53
C ILE A 74 1.38 -0.02 7.47
N LEU A 75 0.41 -0.32 8.33
CA LEU A 75 -0.26 0.68 9.16
C LEU A 75 0.71 1.37 10.12
N ASP A 76 1.62 0.62 10.75
CA ASP A 76 2.65 1.18 11.63
C ASP A 76 3.62 2.08 10.86
N THR A 77 3.98 1.71 9.63
CA THR A 77 4.92 2.49 8.80
C THR A 77 4.29 3.81 8.33
N PHE A 78 2.99 3.82 8.02
CA PHE A 78 2.29 5.05 7.62
C PHE A 78 1.88 5.93 8.81
N GLY A 79 1.83 5.39 10.03
CA GLY A 79 1.66 6.17 11.26
C GLY A 79 0.40 7.04 11.24
N CYS A 80 0.56 8.37 11.32
CA CYS A 80 -0.57 9.30 11.26
C CYS A 80 -1.35 9.25 9.94
N ASN A 81 -0.73 8.74 8.87
CA ASN A 81 -1.36 8.54 7.56
C ASN A 81 -2.00 7.15 7.42
N ALA A 82 -2.05 6.31 8.46
CA ALA A 82 -2.62 4.97 8.35
C ALA A 82 -4.07 4.96 7.81
N ALA A 83 -4.87 5.98 8.16
CA ALA A 83 -6.24 6.13 7.67
C ALA A 83 -6.34 6.49 6.17
N GLN A 84 -5.22 6.84 5.53
CA GLN A 84 -5.12 7.16 4.10
C GLN A 84 -4.68 5.96 3.26
N VAL A 85 -4.50 4.79 3.89
CA VAL A 85 -4.04 3.57 3.22
C VAL A 85 -5.18 2.55 3.18
N ASN A 86 -5.47 2.09 1.96
CA ASN A 86 -6.39 0.99 1.68
C ASN A 86 -5.62 -0.23 1.20
N PHE A 87 -6.23 -1.41 1.29
CA PHE A 87 -5.61 -2.65 0.81
C PHE A 87 -6.16 -3.09 -0.54
N LEU A 88 -5.26 -3.23 -1.52
CA LEU A 88 -5.58 -3.82 -2.82
C LEU A 88 -5.51 -5.35 -2.69
N VAL A 89 -6.55 -6.00 -3.23
CA VAL A 89 -6.59 -7.45 -3.41
C VAL A 89 -6.96 -7.73 -4.87
N ASP A 90 -6.05 -8.40 -5.58
CA ASP A 90 -6.31 -8.95 -6.90
C ASP A 90 -7.07 -10.28 -6.74
N GLY A 91 -8.37 -10.23 -7.02
CA GLY A 91 -9.25 -11.38 -6.96
C GLY A 91 -9.08 -12.37 -8.12
N TYR A 92 -8.40 -11.99 -9.21
CA TYR A 92 -8.06 -12.91 -10.29
C TYR A 92 -6.87 -13.79 -9.89
N ALA A 93 -5.82 -13.19 -9.30
CA ALA A 93 -4.67 -13.94 -8.80
C ALA A 93 -4.97 -14.69 -7.49
N GLY A 94 -5.50 -14.00 -6.46
CA GLY A 94 -5.74 -14.59 -5.13
C GLY A 94 -7.08 -15.31 -4.96
N GLY A 95 -7.98 -15.18 -5.93
CA GLY A 95 -9.31 -15.80 -5.91
C GLY A 95 -10.31 -15.20 -4.88
N PRO A 96 -11.55 -15.71 -4.83
CA PRO A 96 -12.60 -15.17 -3.95
C PRO A 96 -12.31 -15.31 -2.45
N ALA A 97 -11.46 -16.27 -2.06
CA ALA A 97 -11.05 -16.46 -0.68
C ALA A 97 -10.17 -15.30 -0.17
N ALA A 98 -9.29 -14.76 -1.02
CA ALA A 98 -8.48 -13.58 -0.69
C ALA A 98 -9.36 -12.35 -0.42
N ILE A 99 -10.37 -12.12 -1.27
CA ILE A 99 -11.36 -11.04 -1.08
C ILE A 99 -12.09 -11.19 0.25
N THR A 100 -12.54 -12.41 0.56
CA THR A 100 -13.26 -12.68 1.83
C THR A 100 -12.35 -12.51 3.05
N THR A 101 -11.08 -12.89 2.94
CA THR A 101 -10.06 -12.69 3.97
C THR A 101 -9.90 -11.21 4.28
N ALA A 102 -9.62 -10.39 3.25
CA ALA A 102 -9.45 -8.95 3.43
C ALA A 102 -10.73 -8.30 3.99
N ARG A 103 -11.91 -8.65 3.46
CA ARG A 103 -13.19 -8.09 3.94
C ARG A 103 -13.45 -8.39 5.42
N ARG A 104 -13.06 -9.56 5.91
CA ARG A 104 -13.29 -9.98 7.32
C ARG A 104 -12.23 -9.42 8.26
N GLN A 105 -10.98 -9.36 7.83
CA GLN A 105 -9.85 -8.96 8.67
C GLN A 105 -9.65 -7.43 8.70
N PHE A 106 -10.03 -6.74 7.62
CA PHE A 106 -9.78 -5.30 7.42
C PHE A 106 -11.06 -4.54 7.05
N PRO A 107 -12.15 -4.58 7.83
CA PRO A 107 -13.42 -3.96 7.45
C PRO A 107 -13.41 -2.42 7.37
N GLY A 108 -12.33 -1.76 7.82
CA GLY A 108 -12.18 -0.30 7.82
C GLY A 108 -11.04 0.22 6.93
N HIS A 109 -10.44 -0.66 6.11
CA HIS A 109 -9.36 -0.35 5.15
C HIS A 109 -9.61 -1.05 3.82
#